data_AF-A0A8J6RI37-F1
#
_entry.id   AF-A0A8J6RI37-F1
#
_cell.length_a   1.000
_cell.length_b   1.000
_cell.length_c   1.000
_cell.angle_alpha   90.00
_cell.angle_beta   90.00
_cell.angle_gamma   90.00
#
_symmetry.space_group_name_H-M   'P 1'
#
loop_
_entity.id
_entity.type
_entity.pdbx_description
1 polymer ?
#
loop_
_entity_poly.entity_id
_entity_poly.type
_entity_poly.pdbx_seq_one_letter_code
_entity_poly.pdbx_strand_id
1 'polypeptide(L)'
;MKKVELKMEDEMRSEYDLKSLRVRKLGSERKSFGETIVRLEPDVAEMFPNADAVNEALRFLMRVIQENHPSAAIREPKSALEQTDKSP
;
A
#
# COMPACT_ATOMS: atom_id res chain seq x y z
N MET A 1 24.79 -23.63 -30.53
CA MET A 1 25.70 -23.21 -29.45
C MET A 1 25.30 -24.00 -28.19
N LYS A 2 26.19 -24.83 -27.62
CA LYS A 2 25.89 -25.59 -26.40
C LYS A 2 25.86 -24.63 -25.21
N LYS A 3 24.76 -24.64 -24.46
CA LYS A 3 24.62 -23.88 -23.21
C LYS A 3 25.43 -24.62 -22.14
N VAL A 4 26.57 -24.06 -21.75
CA VAL A 4 27.37 -24.62 -20.66
C VAL A 4 26.70 -24.17 -19.36
N GLU A 5 26.01 -25.09 -18.70
CA GLU A 5 25.56 -24.89 -17.33
C GLU A 5 26.79 -24.93 -16.42
N LEU A 6 27.38 -23.76 -16.18
CA LEU A 6 28.36 -23.59 -15.11
C LEU A 6 27.58 -23.72 -13.79
N LYS A 7 27.53 -24.94 -13.25
CA LYS A 7 27.19 -25.15 -11.84
C LYS A 7 28.29 -24.50 -11.02
N MET A 8 28.10 -23.23 -10.69
CA MET A 8 28.92 -22.57 -9.68
C MET A 8 28.58 -23.25 -8.35
N GLU A 9 29.49 -24.08 -7.86
CA GLU A 9 29.36 -24.66 -6.54
C GLU A 9 29.37 -23.52 -5.52
N ASP A 10 28.36 -23.50 -4.65
CA ASP A 10 28.20 -22.46 -3.63
C ASP A 10 29.24 -22.71 -2.54
N GLU A 11 30.43 -22.12 -2.69
CA GLU A 11 31.57 -22.26 -1.76
C GLU A 11 31.31 -21.58 -0.40
N MET A 12 30.13 -20.98 -0.19
CA MET A 12 29.78 -20.30 1.05
C MET A 12 29.57 -21.29 2.21
N ARG A 13 30.03 -20.92 3.40
CA ARG A 13 29.76 -21.67 4.64
C ARG A 13 28.25 -21.65 4.90
N SER A 14 27.71 -22.76 5.42
CA SER A 14 26.28 -22.95 5.69
C SER A 14 25.66 -21.86 6.59
N GLU A 15 26.47 -21.24 7.44
CA GLU A 15 26.09 -20.12 8.31
C GLU A 15 25.66 -18.85 7.54
N TYR A 16 26.05 -18.72 6.27
CA TYR A 16 25.75 -17.56 5.41
C TYR A 16 24.64 -17.85 4.38
N ASP A 17 23.78 -18.86 4.60
CA ASP A 17 22.61 -19.10 3.74
C ASP A 17 21.48 -18.09 4.01
N LEU A 18 21.47 -17.03 3.21
CA LEU A 18 20.48 -15.95 3.32
C LEU A 18 19.16 -16.26 2.60
N LYS A 19 19.02 -17.42 1.94
CA LYS A 19 17.83 -17.76 1.12
C LYS A 19 16.54 -17.84 1.94
N SER A 20 16.66 -18.14 3.23
CA SER A 20 15.55 -18.25 4.18
C SER A 20 15.13 -16.91 4.81
N LEU A 21 15.92 -15.84 4.63
CA LEU A 21 15.65 -14.55 5.25
C LEU A 21 14.56 -13.79 4.49
N ARG A 22 13.64 -13.17 5.24
CA ARG A 22 12.65 -12.26 4.65
C ARG A 22 13.35 -10.94 4.26
N VAL A 23 13.28 -10.59 2.98
CA VAL A 23 13.80 -9.31 2.49
C VAL A 23 12.99 -8.16 3.09
N ARG A 24 13.60 -7.38 3.98
CA ARG A 24 13.04 -6.12 4.48
C ARG A 24 13.75 -4.96 3.80
N LYS A 25 13.02 -4.10 3.08
CA LYS A 25 13.60 -2.87 2.52
C LYS A 25 13.88 -1.89 3.67
N LEU A 26 15.15 -1.57 3.88
CA LEU A 26 15.60 -0.58 4.87
C LEU A 26 15.89 0.76 4.17
N GLY A 27 15.28 1.85 4.64
CA GLY A 27 15.47 3.19 4.10
C GLY A 27 14.31 4.14 4.44
N SER A 28 14.61 5.42 4.67
CA SER A 28 13.67 6.46 5.10
C SER A 28 12.46 6.61 4.18
N GLU A 29 12.68 6.46 2.88
CA GLU A 29 11.70 6.61 1.78
C GLU A 29 10.91 5.32 1.48
N ARG A 30 11.20 4.21 2.18
CA ARG A 30 10.65 2.87 1.86
C ARG A 30 9.89 2.25 3.03
N LYS A 31 9.52 3.07 4.02
CA LYS A 31 8.86 2.65 5.26
C LYS A 31 7.39 2.28 5.06
N SER A 32 6.76 2.74 3.99
CA SER A 32 5.42 2.34 3.59
C SER A 32 5.48 1.74 2.19
N PHE A 33 4.95 0.53 2.00
CA PHE A 33 4.27 0.25 0.74
C PHE A 33 3.26 1.39 0.58
N GLY A 34 3.14 2.02 -0.60
CA GLY A 34 2.47 3.31 -0.84
C GLY A 34 0.97 3.38 -0.55
N GLU A 35 0.54 2.80 0.56
CA GLU A 35 -0.79 2.69 1.10
C GLU A 35 -0.83 3.50 2.39
N THR A 36 -1.76 4.44 2.46
CA THR A 36 -2.02 5.24 3.65
C THR A 36 -2.51 4.32 4.76
N ILE A 37 -1.76 4.21 5.85
CA ILE A 37 -2.16 3.38 7.01
C ILE A 37 -3.24 4.13 7.78
N VAL A 38 -4.46 3.59 7.77
CA VAL A 38 -5.58 4.08 8.59
C VAL A 38 -5.74 3.16 9.79
N ARG A 39 -5.63 3.74 11.00
CA ARG A 39 -5.83 3.00 12.24
C ARG A 39 -7.33 2.95 12.57
N LEU A 40 -7.84 1.75 12.83
CA LEU A 40 -9.19 1.53 13.33
C LEU A 40 -9.16 1.42 14.86
N GLU A 41 -10.27 1.79 15.49
CA GLU A 41 -10.52 1.51 16.90
C GLU A 41 -10.79 0.01 17.10
N PRO A 42 -10.49 -0.55 18.30
CA PRO A 42 -10.53 -2.00 18.53
C PRO A 42 -11.93 -2.61 18.37
N ASP A 43 -12.97 -1.87 18.77
CA ASP A 43 -14.37 -2.25 18.59
C ASP A 43 -14.75 -2.40 17.11
N VAL A 44 -14.29 -1.47 16.26
CA VAL A 44 -14.51 -1.52 14.81
C VAL A 44 -13.71 -2.66 14.19
N ALA A 45 -12.47 -2.86 14.62
CA ALA A 45 -11.62 -3.95 14.13
C ALA A 45 -12.16 -5.35 14.49
N GLU A 46 -12.84 -5.49 15.63
CA GLU A 46 -13.53 -6.74 16.00
C GLU A 46 -14.76 -7.01 15.13
N MET A 47 -15.47 -5.95 14.71
CA MET A 47 -16.67 -6.07 13.89
C MET A 47 -16.37 -6.40 12.41
N PHE A 48 -15.23 -5.91 11.88
CA PHE A 48 -14.88 -6.07 10.48
C PHE A 48 -13.67 -7.00 10.28
N PRO A 49 -13.82 -8.15 9.59
CA PRO A 49 -12.76 -9.16 9.49
C PRO A 49 -11.60 -8.76 8.56
N ASN A 50 -11.79 -7.81 7.65
CA ASN A 50 -10.77 -7.34 6.72
C ASN A 50 -11.02 -5.91 6.21
N ALA A 51 -10.03 -5.35 5.50
CA ALA A 51 -10.11 -4.00 4.93
C ALA A 51 -11.20 -3.87 3.84
N ASP A 52 -11.44 -4.92 3.05
CA ASP A 52 -12.46 -4.90 2.00
C ASP A 52 -13.87 -4.71 2.58
N ALA A 53 -14.17 -5.37 3.71
CA ALA A 53 -15.45 -5.26 4.40
C ALA A 53 -15.69 -3.84 4.95
N VAL A 54 -14.65 -3.21 5.51
CA VAL A 54 -14.72 -1.81 5.97
C VAL A 54 -14.97 -0.88 4.78
N ASN A 55 -14.23 -1.06 3.69
CA ASN A 55 -14.34 -0.22 2.50
C ASN A 55 -15.73 -0.33 1.85
N GLU A 56 -16.29 -1.53 1.75
CA GLU A 56 -17.64 -1.72 1.22
C GLU A 56 -18.71 -1.09 2.10
N ALA A 57 -18.59 -1.20 3.43
CA ALA A 57 -19.52 -0.54 4.36
C ALA A 57 -19.49 1.00 4.22
N LEU A 58 -18.29 1.59 4.13
CA LEU A 58 -18.13 3.03 3.93
C LEU A 58 -18.66 3.48 2.56
N ARG A 59 -18.45 2.68 1.50
CA ARG A 59 -19.04 2.95 0.17
C ARG A 59 -20.55 2.91 0.19
N PHE A 60 -21.14 1.94 0.87
CA PHE A 60 -22.58 1.85 1.05
C PHE A 60 -23.11 3.10 1.77
N LEU A 61 -22.46 3.52 2.86
CA LEU A 61 -22.83 4.73 3.59
C LEU A 61 -22.76 5.98 2.70
N MET A 62 -21.72 6.14 1.87
CA MET A 62 -21.63 7.25 0.92
C MET A 62 -22.80 7.29 -0.06
N ARG A 63 -23.23 6.12 -0.59
CA ARG A 63 -24.39 6.04 -1.50
C ARG A 63 -25.69 6.46 -0.80
N VAL A 64 -25.94 5.93 0.40
CA VAL A 64 -27.12 6.27 1.20
C VAL A 64 -27.16 7.76 1.52
N ILE A 65 -26.02 8.36 1.89
CA ILE A 65 -25.94 9.80 2.15
C ILE A 65 -26.23 10.61 0.88
N GLN A 66 -25.70 10.19 -0.27
CA GLN A 66 -25.88 10.88 -1.54
C GLN A 66 -27.32 10.80 -2.08
N GLU A 67 -28.00 9.68 -1.86
CA GLU A 67 -29.43 9.51 -2.20
C GLU A 67 -30.33 10.38 -1.31
N ASN A 68 -29.96 10.56 -0.04
CA ASN A 68 -30.73 11.35 0.93
C ASN A 68 -30.38 12.85 0.94
N HIS A 69 -29.29 13.26 0.31
CA HIS A 69 -28.90 14.66 0.12
C HIS A 69 -28.56 14.93 -1.36
N PRO A 70 -29.51 15.40 -2.19
CA PRO A 70 -29.25 15.70 -3.60
C PRO A 70 -28.33 16.91 -3.84
N SER A 71 -27.68 17.46 -2.82
CA SER A 71 -26.71 18.54 -2.99
C SER A 71 -25.75 18.63 -1.81
N ALA A 72 -24.65 17.88 -1.91
CA ALA A 72 -23.36 18.31 -1.38
C ALA A 72 -22.31 17.57 -2.18
N ALA A 73 -21.94 18.16 -3.32
CA ALA A 73 -20.77 17.78 -4.09
C ALA A 73 -19.61 17.48 -3.14
N ILE A 74 -19.26 16.20 -3.02
CA ILE A 74 -18.02 15.74 -2.41
C ILE A 74 -16.94 16.38 -3.26
N ARG A 75 -16.29 17.40 -2.69
CA ARG A 75 -15.21 18.14 -3.34
C ARG A 75 -14.23 17.13 -3.91
N GLU A 76 -14.03 17.20 -5.22
CA GLU A 76 -12.94 16.56 -5.96
C GLU A 76 -11.70 16.45 -5.08
N PRO A 77 -11.03 15.28 -4.97
CA PRO A 77 -9.67 15.29 -4.49
C PRO A 77 -8.90 16.16 -5.48
N LYS A 78 -8.49 17.37 -5.07
CA LYS A 78 -7.55 18.19 -5.83
C LYS A 78 -6.22 17.44 -5.91
N SER A 79 -6.14 16.48 -6.82
CA SER A 79 -4.89 16.00 -7.39
C SER A 79 -4.75 16.64 -8.77
N ALA A 80 -3.66 17.40 -8.90
CA ALA A 80 -3.09 17.99 -10.11
C ALA A 80 -3.47 19.45 -10.44
N LEU A 81 -2.42 20.18 -10.84
CA LEU A 81 -2.29 21.58 -11.30
C LEU A 81 -1.95 22.56 -10.16
N GLU A 82 -0.79 23.21 -10.07
CA GLU A 82 0.20 23.59 -11.11
C GLU A 82 1.65 23.57 -10.62
N GLN A 83 2.52 23.11 -11.53
CA GLN A 83 3.89 23.57 -11.64
C GLN A 83 3.89 25.05 -12.01
N THR A 84 4.41 25.92 -11.16
CA THR A 84 5.30 27.08 -11.44
C THR A 84 5.60 27.69 -10.08
N ASP A 85 6.84 27.69 -9.61
CA ASP A 85 7.62 28.88 -9.87
C ASP A 85 9.11 28.61 -10.04
N LYS A 86 9.61 29.20 -11.12
CA LYS A 86 11.00 29.34 -11.48
C LYS A 86 11.46 30.71 -10.97
N SER A 87 12.42 30.70 -10.04
CA SER A 87 13.43 31.76 -9.82
C SER A 87 12.95 33.12 -9.26
N PRO A 88 13.82 33.96 -8.69
CA PRO A 88 15.20 34.29 -9.10
C PRO A 88 16.28 33.28 -8.71
#